data_AF-A0A7V6DC39-F1
#
_entry.id   AF-A0A7V6DC39-F1
#
_cell.length_a   1.000
_cell.length_b   1.000
_cell.length_c   1.000
_cell.angle_alpha   90.00
_cell.angle_beta   90.00
_cell.angle_gamma   90.00
#
_symmetry.space_group_name_H-M   'P 1'
#
loop_
_entity.id
_entity.type
_entity.pdbx_description
1 polymer ?
#
loop_
_entity_poly.entity_id
_entity_poly.type
_entity_poly.pdbx_seq_one_letter_code
_entity_poly.pdbx_strand_id
1 'polypeptide(L)' 'VEGRSGDVGDVHFESASQVASYITPVPGGVGPMTIAMLLSNTVRAAEMRVASR' A
#
# COMPACT_ATOMS: atom_id res chain seq x y z
N VAL A 1 0.13 8.71 5.91
CA VAL A 1 -0.33 9.43 4.70
C VAL A 1 -1.83 9.49 4.81
N GLU A 2 -2.34 10.60 5.33
CA GLU A 2 -3.79 10.84 5.32
C GLU A 2 -4.21 11.13 3.88
N GLY A 3 -5.30 10.50 3.44
CA GLY A 3 -5.86 10.77 2.12
C GLY A 3 -6.37 12.22 2.05
N ARG A 4 -6.40 12.77 0.84
CA ARG A 4 -7.02 14.07 0.61
C ARG A 4 -8.54 13.91 0.66
N SER A 5 -9.22 15.00 1.02
CA SER A 5 -10.68 15.07 0.97
C SER A 5 -11.17 14.73 -0.44
N GLY A 6 -11.95 13.64 -0.56
CA GLY A 6 -12.49 13.16 -1.82
C GLY A 6 -11.76 11.97 -2.46
N ASP A 7 -10.67 11.48 -1.86
CA ASP A 7 -10.00 10.26 -2.35
C ASP A 7 -10.93 9.05 -2.15
N VAL A 8 -11.33 8.42 -3.26
CA VAL A 8 -12.17 7.21 -3.31
C VAL A 8 -11.49 6.12 -4.14
N GLY A 9 -11.73 4.86 -3.80
CA GLY A 9 -11.22 3.70 -4.53
C GLY A 9 -12.17 3.21 -5.62
N ASP A 10 -11.70 2.28 -6.44
CA ASP A 10 -12.48 1.72 -7.56
C ASP A 10 -13.64 0.83 -7.13
N VAL A 11 -13.66 0.40 -5.86
CA VAL A 11 -14.61 -0.55 -5.31
C VAL A 11 -15.69 0.17 -4.51
N HIS A 12 -16.96 -0.20 -4.72
CA HIS A 12 -18.07 0.20 -3.85
C HIS A 12 -17.94 -0.50 -2.49
N PHE A 13 -17.27 0.19 -1.56
CA PHE A 13 -16.80 -0.40 -0.30
C PHE A 13 -17.92 -1.02 0.54
N GLU A 14 -19.07 -0.35 0.61
CA GLU A 14 -20.19 -0.77 1.46
C GLU A 14 -20.79 -2.12 1.06
N SER A 15 -20.97 -2.36 -0.24
CA SER A 15 -21.49 -3.66 -0.70
C SER A 15 -20.43 -4.76 -0.67
N ALA A 16 -19.17 -4.40 -0.97
CA ALA A 16 -18.08 -5.37 -1.02
C ALA A 16 -17.66 -5.86 0.37
N SER A 17 -17.71 -4.99 1.40
CA SER A 17 -17.35 -5.33 2.78
C SER A 17 -18.25 -6.41 3.40
N GLN A 18 -19.48 -6.58 2.90
CA GLN A 18 -20.41 -7.61 3.37
C GLN A 18 -20.10 -9.01 2.85
N VAL A 19 -19.32 -9.11 1.78
CA VAL A 19 -19.03 -10.38 1.08
C VAL A 19 -17.56 -10.77 1.20
N ALA A 20 -16.65 -9.79 1.12
CA ALA A 20 -15.22 -10.04 1.15
C ALA A 20 -14.73 -10.41 2.56
N SER A 21 -13.88 -11.43 2.68
CA SER A 21 -13.25 -11.78 3.96
C SER A 21 -12.23 -10.74 4.43
N TYR A 22 -11.64 -9.98 3.50
CA TYR A 22 -10.75 -8.85 3.77
C TYR A 22 -10.96 -7.77 2.70
N ILE A 23 -10.89 -6.51 3.09
CA ILE A 23 -11.03 -5.36 2.20
C ILE A 23 -10.09 -4.24 2.65
N THR A 24 -9.42 -3.58 1.70
CA THR A 24 -8.54 -2.46 2.00
C THR A 24 -9.29 -1.13 1.86
N PRO A 25 -9.28 -0.25 2.88
CA PRO A 25 -9.96 1.04 2.79
C PRO A 25 -9.24 1.98 1.83
N VAL A 26 -9.99 2.90 1.23
CA VAL A 26 -9.45 4.04 0.51
C VAL A 26 -10.10 5.30 1.08
N PRO A 27 -9.31 6.26 1.61
CA PRO A 27 -7.85 6.22 1.74
C PRO A 27 -7.35 5.28 2.85
N GLY A 28 -6.03 5.05 2.89
CA GLY A 28 -5.36 4.37 4.01
C GLY A 28 -5.01 2.88 3.81
N GLY A 29 -5.43 2.26 2.72
CA GLY A 29 -5.11 0.87 2.38
C GLY A 29 -3.75 0.71 1.70
N VAL A 30 -3.77 0.55 0.38
CA VAL A 30 -2.56 0.19 -0.41
C VAL A 30 -1.53 1.33 -0.53
N GLY A 31 -1.97 2.59 -0.46
CA GLY A 31 -1.09 3.75 -0.64
C GLY A 31 0.13 3.79 0.29
N PRO A 32 -0.06 3.69 1.63
CA PRO A 32 1.05 3.57 2.57
C PRO A 32 2.00 2.39 2.30
N MET A 33 1.46 1.24 1.88
CA MET A 33 2.27 0.07 1.55
C MET A 33 3.15 0.28 0.31
N THR A 34 2.69 1.05 -0.69
CA THR A 34 3.52 1.40 -1.85
C THR A 34 4.81 2.11 -1.44
N ILE A 35 4.71 3.08 -0.51
CA ILE A 35 5.87 3.81 0.01
C ILE A 35 6.77 2.87 0.81
N ALA A 36 6.18 2.07 1.71
CA ALA A 36 6.94 1.10 2.51
C ALA A 36 7.72 0.11 1.64
N MET A 37 7.09 -0.41 0.57
CA MET A 37 7.73 -1.37 -0.33
C MET A 37 8.82 -0.73 -1.20
N LEU A 38 8.65 0.53 -1.64
CA LEU A 38 9.72 1.26 -2.31
C LEU A 38 10.97 1.35 -1.41
N LEU A 39 10.78 1.74 -0.15
CA LEU A 39 11.87 1.86 0.82
C LEU A 39 12.51 0.50 1.11
N SER A 40 11.69 -0.53 1.37
CA SER A 40 12.16 -1.89 1.60
C SER A 40 13.00 -2.41 0.43
N ASN A 41 12.54 -2.21 -0.80
CA ASN A 41 13.28 -2.65 -1.99
C ASN A 41 14.58 -1.86 -2.17
N THR A 42 14.58 -0.57 -1.84
CA THR A 42 15.77 0.28 -1.91
C THR A 42 16.84 -0.16 -0.92
N VAL A 43 16.45 -0.45 0.33
CA VAL A 43 17.36 -0.98 1.36
C VAL A 43 17.93 -2.33 0.93
N ARG A 44 17.07 -3.25 0.50
CA ARG A 44 17.49 -4.56 0.01
C ARG A 44 18.49 -4.45 -1.16
N ALA A 45 18.25 -3.54 -2.09
CA ALA A 45 19.17 -3.30 -3.21
C ALA A 45 20.53 -2.76 -2.75
N ALA A 46 20.55 -1.86 -1.76
CA ALA A 46 21.80 -1.36 -1.18
C ALA A 46 22.58 -2.48 -0.46
N GLU A 47 21.91 -3.31 0.33
CA GLU A 47 22.53 -4.46 1.01
C GLU A 47 23.15 -5.45 0.02
N MET A 48 22.41 -5.80 -1.04
CA MET A 48 22.92 -6.67 -2.11
C MET A 48 24.15 -6.08 -2.81
N ARG A 49 24.18 -4.77 -3.02
CA ARG A 49 25.32 -4.06 -3.63
C ARG A 49 26.56 -4.05 -2.73
N VAL A 50 26.37 -4.01 -1.41
CA VAL A 50 27.48 -4.10 -0.45
C VAL A 50 28.01 -5.52 -0.38
N ALA A 51 27.13 -6.53 -0.37
CA ALA A 51 27.51 -7.94 -0.28
C ALA A 51 28.20 -8.50 -1.55
N SER A 52 28.01 -7.86 -2.71
CA SER A 52 28.65 -8.23 -3.98
C SER A 52 29.98 -7.52 -4.28
N ARG A 53 30.47 -6.72 -3.33
CA ARG A 53 31.82 -6.12 -3.34
C ARG A 53 32.78 -6.95 -2.51
#